data_AF-A0A3P8F749-F1
#
_entry.id   AF-A0A3P8F749-F1
#
_cell.length_a   1.000
_cell.length_b   1.000
_cell.length_c   1.000
_cell.angle_alpha   90.00
_cell.angle_beta   90.00
_cell.angle_gamma   90.00
#
_symmetry.space_group_name_H-M   'P 1'
#
loop_
_entity.id
_entity.type
_entity.pdbx_description
1 polymer ?
#
loop_
_entity_poly.entity_id
_entity_poly.type
_entity_poly.pdbx_seq_one_letter_code
_entity_poly.pdbx_strand_id
1 'polypeptide(L)'
;MCVVGNNIWAAYKNCIVVVDGESLQIVKVFAAHPRRDSQVRAVQWIGAGVWISIRLDSTLRLYHAHTYEHLQDVDIEPYVTKMLGTSRLDFSYMRTTALLVSNRRLWIGTGTGVVISVPLSDSLEQKVETSDTKKTSGGPGGLVRVYSSSNKDVKDVAFIPYCNLTQAQLSFHGHKDSVKFFLAVPGAPRVVDDDQEAELRKMLVLSGGDGYIDFRIGEENEPPVTPKGVRARDMSHLIIWEVDAELPVVSS
;
A
#
# COMPACT_ATOMS: atom_id res chain seq x y z
N MET A 1 -10.07 -6.18 8.79
CA MET A 1 -10.04 -5.75 10.20
C MET A 1 -8.59 -5.51 10.56
N CYS A 2 -8.28 -4.50 11.38
CA CYS A 2 -6.95 -4.33 11.97
C CYS A 2 -7.09 -3.78 13.39
N VAL A 3 -6.08 -4.03 14.23
CA VAL A 3 -5.94 -3.39 15.54
C VAL A 3 -5.29 -2.02 15.34
N VAL A 4 -5.77 -1.00 16.04
CA VAL A 4 -5.37 0.41 15.94
C VAL A 4 -5.29 0.98 17.35
N GLY A 5 -4.10 0.96 17.94
CA GLY A 5 -3.93 1.18 19.39
C GLY A 5 -4.84 0.21 20.17
N ASN A 6 -5.67 0.75 21.07
CA ASN A 6 -6.61 -0.04 21.87
C ASN A 6 -7.92 -0.39 21.13
N ASN A 7 -8.11 0.09 19.90
CA ASN A 7 -9.34 -0.13 19.13
C ASN A 7 -9.16 -1.20 18.06
N ILE A 8 -10.28 -1.81 17.65
CA ILE A 8 -10.38 -2.69 16.51
C ILE A 8 -11.15 -1.96 15.41
N TRP A 9 -10.52 -1.78 14.25
CA TRP A 9 -11.17 -1.26 13.05
C TRP A 9 -11.67 -2.44 12.21
N ALA A 10 -12.98 -2.67 12.24
CA ALA A 10 -13.66 -3.69 11.46
C ALA A 10 -14.32 -3.07 10.24
N ALA A 11 -14.14 -3.68 9.07
CA ALA A 11 -14.75 -3.22 7.84
C ALA A 11 -15.88 -4.13 7.40
N TYR A 12 -17.00 -3.56 6.99
CA TYR A 12 -18.12 -4.29 6.39
C TYR A 12 -18.77 -3.44 5.30
N LYS A 13 -18.76 -3.94 4.05
CA LYS A 13 -19.19 -3.17 2.86
C LYS A 13 -18.49 -1.80 2.83
N ASN A 14 -19.24 -0.71 2.77
CA ASN A 14 -18.70 0.65 2.73
C ASN A 14 -18.44 1.25 4.13
N CYS A 15 -18.57 0.48 5.21
CA CYS A 15 -18.50 1.03 6.57
C CYS A 15 -17.26 0.54 7.32
N ILE A 16 -16.66 1.45 8.08
CA ILE A 16 -15.75 1.11 9.17
C ILE A 16 -16.53 1.21 10.48
N VAL A 17 -16.43 0.16 11.29
CA VAL A 17 -16.91 0.09 12.66
C VAL A 17 -15.67 0.03 13.55
N VAL A 18 -15.52 1.02 14.41
CA VAL A 18 -14.44 1.09 15.40
C VAL A 18 -15.01 0.59 16.72
N VAL A 19 -14.40 -0.47 17.25
CA VAL A 19 -14.79 -1.13 18.48
C VAL A 19 -13.66 -0.97 19.49
N ASP A 20 -13.97 -0.59 20.72
CA ASP A 20 -12.99 -0.57 21.81
C ASP A 20 -12.58 -2.02 22.14
N GLY A 21 -11.28 -2.29 22.17
CA GLY A 21 -10.75 -3.65 22.30
C GLY A 21 -10.96 -4.28 23.67
N GLU A 22 -11.18 -3.47 24.71
CA GLU A 22 -11.36 -3.95 26.09
C GLU A 22 -12.85 -4.10 26.45
N SER A 23 -13.64 -3.04 26.25
CA SER A 23 -15.07 -3.00 26.57
C SER A 23 -15.96 -3.63 25.50
N LEU A 24 -15.41 -3.90 24.32
CA LEU A 24 -16.12 -4.40 23.12
C LEU A 24 -17.29 -3.51 22.67
N GLN A 25 -17.30 -2.23 23.07
CA GLN A 25 -18.32 -1.27 22.69
C GLN A 25 -17.98 -0.58 21.36
N ILE A 26 -19.02 -0.24 20.59
CA ILE A 26 -18.85 0.54 19.35
C ILE A 26 -18.50 1.98 19.73
N VAL A 27 -17.30 2.41 19.34
CA VAL A 27 -16.80 3.78 19.51
C VAL A 27 -17.27 4.67 18.37
N LYS A 28 -17.20 4.17 17.13
CA LYS A 28 -17.53 4.95 15.93
C LYS A 28 -18.01 4.07 14.79
N VAL A 29 -18.92 4.60 13.99
CA VAL A 29 -19.25 4.06 12.67
C VAL A 29 -19.16 5.19 11.65
N PHE A 30 -18.50 4.95 10.52
CA PHE A 30 -18.43 5.91 9.42
C PHE A 30 -18.30 5.22 8.06
N ALA A 31 -18.65 5.94 6.99
CA ALA A 31 -18.49 5.47 5.63
C ALA A 31 -17.03 5.63 5.17
N ALA A 32 -16.43 4.56 4.66
CA ALA A 32 -15.06 4.51 4.17
C ALA A 32 -14.90 5.15 2.78
N HIS A 33 -16.01 5.34 2.05
CA HIS A 33 -15.99 5.96 0.73
C HIS A 33 -17.30 6.74 0.48
N PRO A 34 -17.27 7.87 -0.25
CA PRO A 34 -18.48 8.64 -0.55
C PRO A 34 -19.52 7.87 -1.38
N ARG A 35 -19.08 6.94 -2.24
CA ARG A 35 -19.99 6.06 -3.01
C ARG A 35 -20.44 4.89 -2.12
N ARG A 36 -21.75 4.72 -1.97
CA ARG A 36 -22.36 3.78 -1.00
C ARG A 36 -22.18 2.30 -1.35
N ASP A 37 -22.01 2.00 -2.63
CA ASP A 37 -21.81 0.67 -3.21
C ASP A 37 -20.35 0.20 -3.14
N SER A 38 -19.41 1.12 -2.87
CA SER A 38 -18.01 0.79 -2.63
C SER A 38 -17.86 -0.18 -1.45
N GLN A 39 -16.87 -1.06 -1.55
CA GLN A 39 -16.59 -2.05 -0.52
C GLN A 39 -15.16 -1.90 -0.05
N VAL A 40 -14.93 -1.81 1.25
CA VAL A 40 -13.58 -1.87 1.82
C VAL A 40 -13.00 -3.24 1.57
N ARG A 41 -11.77 -3.28 1.06
CA ARG A 41 -11.02 -4.52 0.80
C ARG A 41 -9.99 -4.81 1.88
N ALA A 42 -9.17 -3.81 2.23
CA ALA A 42 -8.14 -3.94 3.24
C ALA A 42 -8.06 -2.69 4.11
N VAL A 43 -7.61 -2.87 5.34
CA VAL A 43 -7.37 -1.82 6.34
C VAL A 43 -5.99 -2.10 6.96
N GLN A 44 -5.09 -1.11 6.95
CA GLN A 44 -3.70 -1.23 7.42
C GLN A 44 -3.34 0.00 8.25
N TRP A 45 -2.79 -0.19 9.44
CA TRP A 45 -2.50 0.90 10.38
C TRP A 45 -0.99 1.12 10.55
N ILE A 46 -0.58 2.38 10.66
CA ILE A 46 0.76 2.80 11.08
C ILE A 46 0.72 4.24 11.63
N GLY A 47 1.47 4.51 12.71
CA GLY A 47 1.50 5.84 13.32
C GLY A 47 0.09 6.33 13.69
N ALA A 48 -0.25 7.56 13.34
CA ALA A 48 -1.59 8.13 13.51
C ALA A 48 -2.51 7.92 12.29
N GLY A 49 -2.14 7.07 11.33
CA GLY A 49 -2.87 6.87 10.08
C GLY A 49 -3.34 5.44 9.81
N VAL A 50 -4.52 5.33 9.22
CA VAL A 50 -5.10 4.06 8.75
C VAL A 50 -5.34 4.14 7.25
N TRP A 51 -4.61 3.32 6.50
CA TRP A 51 -4.76 3.14 5.06
C TRP A 51 -5.88 2.13 4.75
N ILE A 52 -6.76 2.51 3.84
CA ILE A 52 -7.90 1.72 3.38
C ILE A 52 -7.81 1.56 1.87
N SER A 53 -8.00 0.33 1.38
CA SER A 53 -8.23 0.07 -0.05
C SER A 53 -9.70 -0.22 -0.32
N ILE A 54 -10.18 0.19 -1.48
CA ILE A 54 -11.54 -0.06 -1.96
C ILE A 54 -11.51 -1.16 -3.03
N ARG A 55 -12.47 -2.07 -2.97
CA ARG A 55 -12.61 -3.19 -3.90
C ARG A 55 -12.95 -2.67 -5.30
N LEU A 56 -12.28 -3.23 -6.32
CA LEU A 56 -12.41 -2.83 -7.72
C LEU A 56 -12.06 -1.35 -7.98
N ASP A 57 -11.20 -0.77 -7.14
CA ASP A 57 -10.74 0.60 -7.25
C ASP A 57 -9.20 0.62 -7.14
N SER A 58 -8.57 1.57 -7.84
CA SER A 58 -7.15 1.87 -7.76
C SER A 58 -6.82 2.86 -6.64
N THR A 59 -7.83 3.53 -6.08
CA THR A 59 -7.65 4.56 -5.07
C THR A 59 -7.49 3.97 -3.66
N LEU A 60 -6.43 4.42 -2.98
CA LEU A 60 -6.19 4.21 -1.55
C LEU A 60 -6.59 5.45 -0.77
N ARG A 61 -7.11 5.26 0.44
CA ARG A 61 -7.60 6.33 1.31
C ARG A 61 -6.90 6.28 2.66
N LEU A 62 -6.33 7.40 3.09
CA LEU A 62 -5.77 7.57 4.43
C LEU A 62 -6.80 8.22 5.34
N TYR A 63 -6.98 7.65 6.52
CA TYR A 63 -7.79 8.20 7.61
C TYR A 63 -6.95 8.43 8.85
N HIS A 64 -7.28 9.44 9.64
CA HIS A 64 -6.69 9.65 10.95
C HIS A 64 -7.21 8.60 11.94
N ALA A 65 -6.31 7.95 12.68
CA ALA A 65 -6.63 6.85 13.60
C ALA A 65 -7.57 7.25 14.75
N HIS A 66 -7.43 8.48 15.26
CA HIS A 66 -8.21 8.97 16.40
C HIS A 66 -9.37 9.92 16.04
N THR A 67 -9.19 10.85 15.10
CA THR A 67 -10.27 11.77 14.69
C THR A 67 -11.23 11.16 13.67
N TYR A 68 -10.85 10.03 13.05
CA TYR A 68 -11.58 9.36 11.97
C TYR A 68 -11.77 10.22 10.71
N GLU A 69 -11.04 11.33 10.62
CA GLU A 69 -11.09 12.22 9.46
C GLU A 69 -10.39 11.57 8.28
N HIS A 70 -10.95 11.75 7.09
CA HIS A 70 -10.25 11.42 5.86
C HIS A 70 -9.14 12.44 5.62
N LEU A 71 -7.94 11.99 5.25
CA LEU A 71 -6.75 12.84 5.13
C LEU A 71 -6.23 12.91 3.70
N GLN A 72 -6.18 11.78 2.99
CA GLN A 72 -5.55 11.69 1.67
C GLN A 72 -6.24 10.64 0.79
N ASP A 73 -6.38 10.94 -0.50
CA ASP A 73 -6.66 9.96 -1.55
C ASP A 73 -5.44 9.81 -2.47
N VAL A 74 -5.09 8.56 -2.80
CA VAL A 74 -3.96 8.20 -3.68
C VAL A 74 -4.43 7.22 -4.74
N ASP A 75 -4.48 7.67 -6.00
CA ASP A 75 -4.77 6.81 -7.14
C ASP A 75 -3.47 6.29 -7.78
N ILE A 76 -3.31 4.96 -7.80
CA ILE A 76 -2.10 4.30 -8.32
C ILE A 76 -2.13 4.09 -9.83
N GLU A 77 -3.30 4.15 -10.48
CA GLU A 77 -3.47 3.81 -11.90
C GLU A 77 -2.59 4.67 -12.83
N PRO A 78 -2.53 6.01 -12.67
CA PRO A 78 -1.68 6.84 -13.53
C PRO A 78 -0.20 6.49 -13.41
N TYR A 79 0.27 6.13 -12.20
CA TYR A 79 1.65 5.76 -11.96
C TYR A 79 2.02 4.45 -12.68
N VAL A 80 1.19 3.41 -12.53
CA VAL A 80 1.45 2.11 -13.16
C VAL A 80 1.36 2.20 -14.68
N THR A 81 0.35 2.87 -15.20
CA THR A 81 0.18 3.08 -16.65
C THR A 81 1.39 3.77 -17.27
N LYS A 82 1.94 4.77 -16.59
CA LYS A 82 3.16 5.48 -17.03
C LYS A 82 4.39 4.57 -17.05
N MET A 83 4.56 3.73 -16.03
CA MET A 83 5.78 2.92 -15.87
C MET A 83 5.82 1.68 -16.77
N LEU A 84 4.66 1.10 -17.12
CA LEU A 84 4.58 -0.13 -17.90
C LEU A 84 4.10 0.07 -19.34
N GLY A 85 3.56 1.24 -19.68
CA GLY A 85 3.07 1.59 -21.00
C GLY A 85 1.74 0.90 -21.37
N THR A 86 0.94 1.54 -22.21
CA THR A 86 -0.41 1.07 -22.59
C THR A 86 -0.42 -0.17 -23.48
N SER A 87 0.73 -0.62 -23.97
CA SER A 87 0.84 -1.70 -24.97
C SER A 87 0.92 -3.10 -24.37
N ARG A 88 1.23 -3.26 -23.07
CA ARG A 88 1.47 -4.57 -22.45
C ARG A 88 0.34 -5.07 -21.54
N LEU A 89 -0.53 -4.19 -21.04
CA LEU A 89 -1.56 -4.54 -20.05
C LEU A 89 -2.80 -3.69 -20.26
N ASP A 90 -3.98 -4.32 -20.30
CA ASP A 90 -5.26 -3.59 -20.25
C ASP A 90 -5.47 -3.06 -18.81
N PHE A 91 -5.00 -1.83 -18.59
CA PHE A 91 -5.13 -1.16 -17.31
C PHE A 91 -6.53 -0.61 -17.03
N SER A 92 -7.50 -0.78 -17.94
CA SER A 92 -8.89 -0.31 -17.76
C SER A 92 -9.61 -0.89 -16.53
N TYR A 93 -8.99 -1.87 -15.84
CA TYR A 93 -9.50 -2.50 -14.62
C TYR A 93 -8.46 -2.54 -13.48
N MET A 94 -7.57 -1.52 -13.43
CA MET A 94 -6.60 -1.39 -12.35
C MET A 94 -7.31 -1.40 -11.00
N ARG A 95 -6.83 -2.25 -10.11
CA ARG A 95 -7.43 -2.42 -8.79
C ARG A 95 -6.38 -2.88 -7.80
N THR A 96 -6.45 -2.36 -6.58
CA THR A 96 -5.64 -2.89 -5.48
C THR A 96 -6.22 -4.22 -5.03
N THR A 97 -5.39 -5.28 -5.04
CA THR A 97 -5.78 -6.63 -4.60
C THR A 97 -5.12 -7.06 -3.30
N ALA A 98 -3.96 -6.51 -2.97
CA ALA A 98 -3.29 -6.72 -1.71
C ALA A 98 -2.69 -5.39 -1.21
N LEU A 99 -2.72 -5.18 0.11
CA LEU A 99 -2.18 -3.99 0.76
C LEU A 99 -1.51 -4.40 2.05
N LEU A 100 -0.29 -3.92 2.29
CA LEU A 100 0.45 -4.12 3.52
C LEU A 100 1.17 -2.83 3.88
N VAL A 101 1.18 -2.49 5.17
CA VAL A 101 2.10 -1.49 5.68
C VAL A 101 3.19 -2.19 6.47
N SER A 102 4.44 -1.92 6.12
CA SER A 102 5.58 -2.49 6.82
C SER A 102 6.84 -1.66 6.60
N ASN A 103 7.64 -1.49 7.65
CA ASN A 103 8.89 -0.75 7.61
C ASN A 103 8.75 0.64 6.95
N ARG A 104 7.80 1.45 7.44
CA ARG A 104 7.43 2.77 6.91
C ARG A 104 7.19 2.80 5.39
N ARG A 105 6.75 1.68 4.82
CA ARG A 105 6.40 1.56 3.41
C ARG A 105 4.99 1.00 3.23
N LEU A 106 4.31 1.54 2.23
CA LEU A 106 3.06 1.01 1.71
C LEU A 106 3.37 0.07 0.56
N TRP A 107 3.07 -1.21 0.75
CA TRP A 107 3.20 -2.26 -0.24
C TRP A 107 1.85 -2.52 -0.87
N ILE A 108 1.78 -2.39 -2.20
CA ILE A 108 0.57 -2.39 -2.98
C ILE A 108 0.70 -3.45 -4.06
N GLY A 109 -0.23 -4.39 -4.07
CA GLY A 109 -0.32 -5.45 -5.05
C GLY A 109 -1.57 -5.25 -5.88
N THR A 110 -1.44 -5.32 -7.20
CA THR A 110 -2.53 -5.02 -8.13
C THR A 110 -3.18 -6.29 -8.70
N GLY A 111 -4.36 -6.11 -9.28
CA GLY A 111 -5.08 -7.14 -10.02
C GLY A 111 -4.35 -7.66 -11.27
N THR A 112 -3.35 -6.92 -11.76
CA THR A 112 -2.49 -7.29 -12.89
C THR A 112 -1.14 -7.87 -12.44
N GLY A 113 -0.99 -8.17 -11.15
CA GLY A 113 0.20 -8.80 -10.59
C GLY A 113 1.39 -7.87 -10.37
N VAL A 114 1.19 -6.57 -10.58
CA VAL A 114 2.18 -5.54 -10.32
C VAL A 114 2.34 -5.34 -8.82
N VAL A 115 3.58 -5.19 -8.37
CA VAL A 115 3.93 -4.86 -6.98
C VAL A 115 4.59 -3.49 -6.95
N ILE A 116 4.08 -2.62 -6.09
CA ILE A 116 4.55 -1.24 -5.87
C ILE A 116 4.90 -1.10 -4.38
N SER A 117 6.03 -0.47 -4.08
CA SER A 117 6.42 -0.07 -2.73
C SER A 117 6.56 1.44 -2.69
N VAL A 118 5.94 2.11 -1.72
CA VAL A 118 6.04 3.55 -1.56
C VAL A 118 6.52 3.87 -0.14
N PRO A 119 7.64 4.58 0.05
CA PRO A 119 7.99 5.09 1.37
C PRO A 119 6.93 6.08 1.86
N LEU A 120 6.62 6.01 3.15
CA LEU A 120 5.70 6.90 3.83
C LEU A 120 6.48 8.10 4.39
N SER A 121 5.86 9.27 4.36
CA SER A 121 6.44 10.52 4.85
C SER A 121 5.57 11.13 5.93
N ASP A 122 6.21 11.69 6.96
CA ASP A 122 5.57 12.39 8.07
C ASP A 122 5.02 13.75 7.66
N SER A 123 5.53 14.29 6.55
CA SER A 123 5.11 15.56 5.97
C SER A 123 4.40 15.34 4.66
N LEU A 124 3.28 16.03 4.48
CA LEU A 124 2.67 16.13 3.17
C LEU A 124 3.57 17.01 2.29
N GLU A 125 4.31 16.41 1.37
CA GLU A 125 5.08 17.15 0.35
C GLU A 125 4.09 17.89 -0.55
N GLN A 126 3.83 19.16 -0.25
CA GLN A 126 3.10 20.05 -1.15
C GLN A 126 3.93 20.23 -2.41
N LYS A 127 3.42 19.75 -3.55
CA LYS A 127 3.94 20.17 -4.84
C LYS A 127 3.76 21.69 -4.91
N VAL A 128 4.86 22.43 -4.88
CA VAL A 128 4.90 23.87 -5.06
C VAL A 128 4.21 24.20 -6.38
N GLU A 129 3.02 24.79 -6.32
CA GLU A 129 2.48 25.55 -7.44
C GLU A 129 3.32 26.82 -7.52
N THR A 130 4.18 26.90 -8.54
CA THR A 130 4.82 28.15 -8.93
C THR A 130 3.71 29.17 -9.21
N SER A 131 3.65 30.20 -8.39
CA SER A 131 2.83 31.38 -8.59
C SER A 131 3.28 32.07 -9.86
N ASP A 132 2.67 31.74 -11.00
CA ASP A 132 2.75 32.54 -12.20
C ASP A 132 1.35 32.82 -12.75
N THR A 133 1.09 34.11 -12.84
CA THR A 133 -0.13 34.78 -13.28
C THR A 133 -0.65 34.26 -14.64
N LYS A 134 -1.97 33.99 -14.69
CA LYS A 134 -2.83 33.90 -15.88
C LYS A 134 -2.41 32.88 -16.97
N LYS A 135 -3.15 31.75 -17.06
CA LYS A 135 -4.07 31.43 -18.18
C LYS A 135 -4.71 30.04 -18.02
N THR A 136 -5.90 29.97 -18.60
CA THR A 136 -6.87 28.87 -18.71
C THR A 136 -6.36 27.59 -19.37
N SER A 137 -6.90 26.46 -18.90
CA SER A 137 -7.23 25.19 -19.57
C SER A 137 -6.62 23.95 -18.89
N GLY A 138 -7.48 22.98 -18.59
CA GLY A 138 -7.18 21.80 -17.80
C GLY A 138 -6.19 20.86 -18.47
N GLY A 139 -5.18 20.44 -17.70
CA GLY A 139 -4.28 19.33 -18.02
C GLY A 139 -4.39 18.24 -16.94
N PRO A 140 -4.25 16.96 -17.30
CA PRO A 140 -4.49 15.82 -16.40
C PRO A 140 -3.28 15.58 -15.49
N GLY A 141 -3.30 16.20 -14.31
CA GLY A 141 -2.37 15.94 -13.21
C GLY A 141 -3.07 15.16 -12.11
N GLY A 142 -2.53 13.99 -11.75
CA GLY A 142 -3.07 13.12 -10.70
C GLY A 142 -3.38 13.90 -9.43
N LEU A 143 -4.64 13.82 -9.00
CA LEU A 143 -5.20 14.68 -7.97
C LEU A 143 -5.00 14.01 -6.60
N VAL A 144 -3.94 14.39 -5.87
CA VAL A 144 -3.88 14.15 -4.42
C VAL A 144 -4.87 15.11 -3.77
N ARG A 145 -6.01 14.61 -3.29
CA ARG A 145 -7.04 15.42 -2.62
C ARG A 145 -6.83 15.40 -1.11
N VAL A 146 -6.74 16.59 -0.51
CA VAL A 146 -6.41 16.81 0.91
C VAL A 146 -7.62 17.41 1.63
N TYR A 147 -7.85 16.97 2.87
CA TYR A 147 -8.80 17.61 3.80
C TYR A 147 -7.99 18.14 4.99
N SER A 148 -8.03 19.44 5.24
CA SER A 148 -7.32 20.03 6.39
C SER A 148 -8.23 20.12 7.61
N SER A 149 -7.73 19.62 8.74
CA SER A 149 -8.24 19.92 10.06
C SER A 149 -7.07 20.42 10.90
N SER A 150 -7.08 21.71 11.22
CA SER A 150 -6.04 22.35 12.03
C SER A 150 -6.28 22.08 13.51
N ASN A 151 -5.51 21.18 14.11
CA ASN A 151 -5.39 21.15 15.57
C ASN A 151 -3.93 20.84 15.95
N LYS A 152 -3.22 21.88 16.41
CA LYS A 152 -1.84 21.80 16.90
C LYS A 152 -1.89 21.86 18.41
N ASP A 153 -1.98 20.73 19.11
CA ASP A 153 -1.69 20.63 20.56
C ASP A 153 -1.77 19.17 21.04
N VAL A 154 -0.71 18.37 20.88
CA VAL A 154 -0.34 17.27 21.82
C VAL A 154 1.16 16.98 21.63
N LYS A 155 1.96 16.95 22.69
CA LYS A 155 3.35 16.48 22.65
C LYS A 155 3.38 14.94 22.83
N ASP A 156 2.89 14.21 21.81
CA ASP A 156 3.13 12.77 21.59
C ASP A 156 2.47 12.30 20.27
N VAL A 157 2.43 13.16 19.25
CA VAL A 157 1.68 12.83 18.02
C VAL A 157 2.48 11.82 17.21
N ALA A 158 2.04 10.56 17.23
CA ALA A 158 2.47 9.58 16.25
C ALA A 158 2.36 10.16 14.84
N PHE A 159 3.36 9.96 13.99
CA PHE A 159 3.41 10.59 12.67
C PHE A 159 2.19 10.24 11.80
N ILE A 160 1.80 11.14 10.89
CA ILE A 160 0.78 10.85 9.89
C ILE A 160 1.47 10.28 8.64
N PRO A 161 1.16 9.03 8.23
CA PRO A 161 1.88 8.32 7.17
C PRO A 161 1.38 8.72 5.78
N TYR A 162 1.74 9.90 5.30
CA TYR A 162 1.39 10.33 3.95
C TYR A 162 2.12 9.51 2.89
N CYS A 163 1.47 9.28 1.75
CA CYS A 163 2.03 8.52 0.63
C CYS A 163 2.25 9.46 -0.56
N ASN A 164 3.48 9.53 -1.08
CA ASN A 164 3.81 10.24 -2.30
C ASN A 164 4.25 9.28 -3.42
N LEU A 165 3.42 9.12 -4.45
CA LEU A 165 3.71 8.21 -5.56
C LEU A 165 4.92 8.63 -6.41
N THR A 166 5.45 9.86 -6.29
CA THR A 166 6.70 10.21 -6.97
C THR A 166 7.91 9.46 -6.42
N GLN A 167 7.83 9.02 -5.15
CA GLN A 167 8.84 8.22 -4.47
C GLN A 167 8.57 6.71 -4.59
N ALA A 168 7.51 6.33 -5.30
CA ALA A 168 7.15 4.93 -5.47
C ALA A 168 8.21 4.17 -6.28
N GLN A 169 8.37 2.91 -5.92
CA GLN A 169 9.24 1.94 -6.56
C GLN A 169 8.38 0.82 -7.14
N LEU A 170 8.47 0.64 -8.45
CA LEU A 170 7.83 -0.46 -9.15
C LEU A 170 8.76 -1.68 -9.13
N SER A 171 8.24 -2.85 -8.75
CA SER A 171 9.01 -4.08 -8.85
C SER A 171 9.18 -4.52 -10.30
N PHE A 172 10.39 -4.95 -10.66
CA PHE A 172 10.65 -5.63 -11.94
C PHE A 172 10.05 -7.04 -12.01
N HIS A 173 9.73 -7.62 -10.86
CA HIS A 173 9.12 -8.93 -10.75
C HIS A 173 7.68 -8.78 -10.27
N GLY A 174 6.78 -9.55 -10.88
CA GLY A 174 5.38 -9.57 -10.50
C GLY A 174 4.76 -10.94 -10.71
N HIS A 175 3.46 -10.98 -10.51
CA HIS A 175 2.62 -12.14 -10.80
C HIS A 175 1.98 -11.97 -12.17
N LYS A 176 1.58 -13.07 -12.81
CA LYS A 176 0.84 -12.99 -14.08
C LYS A 176 -0.59 -12.52 -13.85
N ASP A 177 -1.17 -12.99 -12.75
CA ASP A 177 -2.50 -12.61 -12.29
C ASP A 177 -2.40 -11.71 -11.05
N SER A 178 -3.50 -11.52 -10.34
CA SER A 178 -3.56 -10.69 -9.14
C SER A 178 -2.56 -11.11 -8.04
N VAL A 179 -1.92 -10.12 -7.42
CA VAL A 179 -1.26 -10.31 -6.12
C VAL A 179 -2.34 -10.66 -5.09
N LYS A 180 -2.19 -11.80 -4.40
CA LYS A 180 -3.21 -12.33 -3.48
C LYS A 180 -3.02 -11.85 -2.05
N PHE A 181 -1.77 -11.77 -1.60
CA PHE A 181 -1.42 -11.34 -0.24
C PHE A 181 0.01 -10.81 -0.18
N PHE A 182 0.30 -10.10 0.91
CA PHE A 182 1.65 -9.84 1.37
C PHE A 182 1.86 -10.38 2.78
N LEU A 183 3.10 -10.68 3.12
CA LEU A 183 3.56 -10.97 4.48
C LEU A 183 4.82 -10.15 4.76
N ALA A 184 4.91 -9.57 5.94
CA ALA A 184 6.16 -9.03 6.47
C ALA A 184 6.69 -9.95 7.56
N VAL A 185 7.96 -10.32 7.46
CA VAL A 185 8.63 -11.19 8.41
C VAL A 185 9.92 -10.47 8.85
N PRO A 186 10.12 -10.27 10.16
CA PRO A 186 11.41 -9.79 10.65
C PRO A 186 12.53 -10.71 10.15
N GLY A 187 13.61 -10.13 9.64
CA GLY A 187 14.78 -10.90 9.23
C GLY A 187 15.41 -11.60 10.44
N ALA A 188 16.09 -12.72 10.20
CA ALA A 188 16.83 -13.39 11.27
C ALA A 188 17.87 -12.43 11.87
N PRO A 189 18.01 -12.36 13.21
CA PRO A 189 19.10 -11.60 13.81
C PRO A 189 20.42 -12.14 13.27
N ARG A 190 21.27 -11.24 12.76
CA ARG A 190 22.65 -11.60 12.49
C ARG A 190 23.33 -11.76 13.83
N VAL A 191 23.79 -12.97 14.13
CA VAL A 191 24.77 -13.16 15.21
C VAL A 191 26.03 -12.44 14.73
N VAL A 192 26.22 -11.22 15.22
CA VAL A 192 27.53 -10.58 15.21
C VAL A 192 28.28 -11.16 16.41
N ASP A 193 29.41 -11.80 16.15
CA ASP A 193 30.38 -12.10 17.21
C ASP A 193 30.80 -10.75 17.85
N ASP A 194 30.84 -10.71 19.19
CA ASP A 194 30.97 -9.56 20.11
C ASP A 194 29.67 -8.89 20.58
N ASP A 195 29.68 -8.45 21.85
CA ASP A 195 28.65 -7.92 22.75
C ASP A 195 27.81 -6.71 22.24
N GLN A 196 27.54 -6.61 20.94
CA GLN A 196 26.61 -5.66 20.35
C GLN A 196 25.22 -6.29 20.23
N GLU A 197 24.27 -5.69 20.93
CA GLU A 197 22.84 -5.99 20.88
C GLU A 197 22.38 -6.32 19.45
N ALA A 198 21.68 -7.44 19.26
CA ALA A 198 21.31 -7.94 17.94
C ALA A 198 20.45 -6.92 17.17
N GLU A 199 21.09 -6.09 16.35
CA GLU A 199 20.39 -5.13 15.51
C GLU A 199 19.64 -5.89 14.41
N LEU A 200 18.31 -6.00 14.58
CA LEU A 200 17.41 -6.44 13.52
C LEU A 200 17.39 -5.40 12.39
N ARG A 201 18.40 -5.43 11.51
CA ARG A 201 18.53 -4.46 10.41
C ARG A 201 17.73 -4.81 9.17
N LYS A 202 17.06 -5.96 9.12
CA LYS A 202 16.44 -6.47 7.89
C LYS A 202 15.03 -6.99 8.14
N MET A 203 14.19 -6.78 7.15
CA MET A 203 12.84 -7.31 7.07
C MET A 203 12.62 -7.93 5.70
N LEU A 204 11.97 -9.08 5.67
CA LEU A 204 11.55 -9.74 4.45
C LEU A 204 10.09 -9.40 4.18
N VAL A 205 9.81 -8.87 3.00
CA VAL A 205 8.45 -8.70 2.50
C VAL A 205 8.22 -9.74 1.41
N LEU A 206 7.15 -10.51 1.54
CA LEU A 206 6.78 -11.57 0.62
C LEU A 206 5.46 -11.23 -0.04
N SER A 207 5.34 -11.44 -1.34
CA SER A 207 4.04 -11.48 -2.04
C SER A 207 3.74 -12.89 -2.52
N GLY A 208 2.47 -13.27 -2.50
CA GLY A 208 1.98 -14.49 -3.11
C GLY A 208 0.98 -14.21 -4.21
N GLY A 209 1.07 -14.96 -5.31
CA GLY A 209 0.17 -14.83 -6.44
C GLY A 209 0.39 -15.92 -7.50
N ASP A 210 -0.44 -15.89 -8.53
CA ASP A 210 -0.43 -16.90 -9.58
C ASP A 210 0.43 -16.43 -10.76
N GLY A 211 1.32 -17.33 -11.19
CA GLY A 211 2.32 -17.08 -12.19
C GLY A 211 3.44 -16.12 -11.76
N TYR A 212 4.44 -16.04 -12.61
CA TYR A 212 5.60 -15.15 -12.51
C TYR A 212 5.81 -14.40 -13.82
N ILE A 213 6.14 -13.11 -13.68
CA ILE A 213 6.56 -12.23 -14.78
C ILE A 213 7.79 -11.41 -14.36
N ASP A 214 8.77 -11.31 -15.26
CA ASP A 214 9.85 -10.33 -15.19
C ASP A 214 9.60 -9.27 -16.26
N PHE A 215 9.27 -8.05 -15.85
CA PHE A 215 8.90 -6.96 -16.77
C PHE A 215 10.07 -6.51 -17.66
N ARG A 216 11.30 -6.92 -17.36
CA ARG A 216 12.50 -6.61 -18.16
C ARG A 216 12.69 -7.57 -19.33
N ILE A 217 12.21 -8.81 -19.20
CA ILE A 217 12.42 -9.86 -20.20
C ILE A 217 11.14 -9.96 -21.05
N GLY A 218 11.27 -9.79 -22.36
CA GLY A 218 10.16 -10.00 -23.29
C GLY A 218 9.74 -11.48 -23.32
N GLU A 219 8.45 -11.75 -23.55
CA GLU A 219 7.91 -13.12 -23.65
C GLU A 219 8.51 -13.94 -24.81
N GLU A 220 9.26 -13.28 -25.70
CA GLU A 220 9.88 -13.83 -26.91
C GLU A 220 11.05 -14.77 -26.60
N ASN A 221 11.66 -14.65 -25.41
CA ASN A 221 12.77 -15.49 -24.98
C ASN A 221 12.33 -16.82 -24.33
N GLU A 222 11.04 -17.16 -24.42
CA GLU A 222 10.44 -18.24 -23.66
C GLU A 222 10.39 -19.56 -24.45
N PRO A 223 10.80 -20.68 -23.82
CA PRO A 223 10.72 -21.98 -24.48
C PRO A 223 9.24 -22.34 -24.79
N PRO A 224 8.96 -22.96 -25.95
CA PRO A 224 7.60 -23.31 -26.36
C PRO A 224 6.91 -24.23 -25.35
N VAL A 225 5.58 -24.05 -25.18
CA VAL A 225 4.76 -24.89 -24.29
C VAL A 225 4.81 -26.34 -24.79
N THR A 226 5.19 -27.29 -23.94
CA THR A 226 5.01 -28.70 -24.27
C THR A 226 3.54 -29.11 -24.04
N PRO A 227 2.93 -29.92 -24.91
CA PRO A 227 1.48 -30.19 -24.91
C PRO A 227 0.95 -30.95 -23.68
N LYS A 228 1.80 -31.26 -22.69
CA LYS A 228 1.44 -32.03 -21.48
C LYS A 228 1.93 -31.42 -20.16
N GLY A 229 2.51 -30.22 -20.16
CA GLY A 229 3.11 -29.62 -18.96
C GLY A 229 2.53 -28.25 -18.61
N VAL A 230 2.19 -28.06 -17.33
CA VAL A 230 2.06 -26.71 -16.76
C VAL A 230 3.47 -26.12 -16.70
N ARG A 231 3.69 -24.92 -17.22
CA ARG A 231 5.00 -24.28 -17.12
C ARG A 231 5.25 -23.90 -15.67
N ALA A 232 6.49 -24.06 -15.18
CA ALA A 232 6.84 -23.65 -13.83
C ALA A 232 6.44 -22.19 -13.55
N ARG A 233 6.64 -21.27 -14.52
CA ARG A 233 6.25 -19.84 -14.43
C ARG A 233 4.74 -19.58 -14.37
N ASP A 234 3.89 -20.56 -14.64
CA ASP A 234 2.42 -20.45 -14.57
C ASP A 234 1.88 -20.95 -13.23
N MET A 235 2.72 -21.63 -12.44
CA MET A 235 2.38 -22.04 -11.07
C MET A 235 2.30 -20.84 -10.13
N SER A 236 1.78 -21.02 -8.93
CA SER A 236 1.83 -19.98 -7.89
C SER A 236 3.27 -19.74 -7.44
N HIS A 237 3.66 -18.47 -7.32
CA HIS A 237 4.99 -18.06 -6.87
C HIS A 237 4.89 -17.21 -5.61
N LEU A 238 5.95 -17.31 -4.80
CA LEU A 238 6.28 -16.32 -3.79
C LEU A 238 7.42 -15.46 -4.32
N ILE A 239 7.27 -14.14 -4.22
CA ILE A 239 8.34 -13.18 -4.53
C ILE A 239 8.75 -12.53 -3.22
N ILE A 240 10.04 -12.42 -2.97
CA ILE A 240 10.60 -11.98 -1.68
C ILE A 240 11.51 -10.78 -1.93
N TRP A 241 11.26 -9.70 -1.21
CA TRP A 241 12.13 -8.52 -1.14
C TRP A 241 12.75 -8.45 0.25
N GLU A 242 14.05 -8.20 0.29
CA GLU A 242 14.75 -7.83 1.52
C GLU A 242 14.78 -6.30 1.60
N VAL A 243 14.34 -5.75 2.73
CA VAL A 243 14.37 -4.30 3.01
C VAL A 243 15.06 -4.02 4.32
N ASP A 244 15.81 -2.91 4.37
CA ASP A 244 16.46 -2.46 5.60
C ASP A 244 15.42 -1.99 6.60
N ALA A 245 15.41 -2.53 7.81
CA ALA A 245 14.44 -2.20 8.86
C ALA A 245 14.97 -1.07 9.75
N GLU A 246 14.12 -0.07 10.03
CA GLU A 246 14.40 0.90 11.10
C GLU A 246 14.18 0.25 12.47
N LEU A 247 15.13 0.44 13.39
CA LEU A 247 15.08 -0.11 14.74
C LEU A 247 14.06 0.66 15.63
N PRO A 248 13.34 0.00 16.56
CA PRO A 248 13.07 -1.43 16.67
C PRO A 248 11.70 -1.80 16.05
N VAL A 249 11.58 -3.03 15.55
CA VAL A 249 10.36 -3.60 14.92
C VAL A 249 9.30 -3.97 15.98
N VAL A 250 9.08 -3.11 16.98
CA VAL A 250 8.03 -3.29 17.98
C VAL A 250 6.88 -2.37 17.61
N SER A 251 5.85 -2.94 17.01
CA SER A 251 4.54 -2.29 16.95
C SER A 251 4.00 -2.20 18.37
N SER A 252 4.25 -1.08 19.05
CA SER A 252 3.51 -0.67 20.24
C SER A 252 2.20 -0.02 19.85
#